data_AF-A0A3A0CI28-F1
#
_entry.id   AF-A0A3A0CI28-F1
#
_cell.length_a   1.000
_cell.length_b   1.000
_cell.length_c   1.000
_cell.angle_alpha   90.00
_cell.angle_beta   90.00
_cell.angle_gamma   90.00
#
_symmetry.space_group_name_H-M   'P 1'
#
loop_
_entity.id
_entity.type
_entity.pdbx_description
1 polymer ?
#
loop_
_entity_poly.entity_id
_entity_poly.type
_entity_poly.pdbx_seq_one_letter_code
_entity_poly.pdbx_strand_id
1 'polypeptide(L)'
;MKQQYITLRDEIRASKGRIFLIMILGTLFIPAAGYAAIATSAVFAAASMPFVVLVLMLAFVMEQNSIIRAGTYLKNHVEPHIEGLTTWEHWLESNNALRDTDRYFFGSFLLVFFLFYAVGSGSAIEAMMKDWPQHVYYVGATYVIGGIWFVIVLMRHWHACTSTD
;
A
#
# COMPACT_ATOMS: atom_id res chain seq x y z
N MET A 1 -17.31 24.86 9.83
CA MET A 1 -15.89 25.00 10.20
C MET A 1 -15.47 24.01 11.29
N LYS A 2 -15.80 24.22 12.59
CA LYS A 2 -15.35 23.32 13.68
C LYS A 2 -15.77 21.85 13.48
N GLN A 3 -17.00 21.59 13.05
CA GLN A 3 -17.49 20.24 12.75
C GLN A 3 -16.69 19.57 11.63
N GLN A 4 -16.44 20.29 10.52
CA GLN A 4 -15.68 19.80 9.37
C GLN A 4 -14.23 19.46 9.76
N TYR A 5 -13.59 20.30 10.57
CA TYR A 5 -12.25 20.05 11.08
C TYR A 5 -12.18 18.76 11.92
N ILE A 6 -13.14 18.56 12.84
CA ILE A 6 -13.21 17.35 13.66
C ILE A 6 -13.48 16.12 12.80
N THR A 7 -14.46 16.18 11.90
CA THR A 7 -14.82 15.07 11.01
C THR A 7 -13.68 14.64 10.11
N LEU A 8 -12.96 15.59 9.48
CA LEU A 8 -11.81 15.26 8.63
C LEU A 8 -10.66 14.64 9.42
N ARG A 9 -10.43 15.12 10.66
CA ARG A 9 -9.42 14.53 11.54
C ARG A 9 -9.78 13.09 11.93
N ASP A 10 -11.06 12.84 12.22
CA ASP A 10 -11.54 11.48 12.52
C ASP A 10 -11.43 10.57 11.30
N GLU A 11 -11.68 11.09 10.09
CA GLU A 11 -11.47 10.35 8.84
C GLU A 11 -9.99 9.98 8.63
N ILE A 12 -9.06 10.92 8.82
CA ILE A 12 -7.62 10.65 8.75
C ILE A 12 -7.20 9.59 9.78
N ARG A 13 -7.72 9.67 11.01
CA ARG A 13 -7.44 8.70 12.06
C ARG A 13 -7.96 7.31 11.70
N ALA A 14 -9.19 7.21 11.18
CA ALA A 14 -9.77 5.96 10.74
C ALA A 14 -8.96 5.34 9.58
N SER A 15 -8.53 6.17 8.62
CA SER A 15 -7.67 5.74 7.50
C SER A 15 -6.32 5.21 7.97
N LYS A 16 -5.65 5.87 8.94
CA LYS A 16 -4.41 5.33 9.55
C LYS A 16 -4.66 3.96 10.22
N GLY A 17 -5.80 3.77 10.87
CA GLY A 17 -6.20 2.47 11.41
C GLY A 17 -6.37 1.38 10.35
N ARG A 18 -7.02 1.70 9.22
CA ARG A 18 -7.19 0.76 8.09
C ARG A 18 -5.85 0.41 7.44
N ILE A 19 -4.95 1.39 7.28
CA ILE A 19 -3.58 1.12 6.79
C ILE A 19 -2.85 0.12 7.69
N PHE A 20 -2.91 0.32 9.01
CA PHE A 20 -2.29 -0.61 9.95
C PHE A 20 -2.89 -2.02 9.86
N LEU A 21 -4.20 -2.14 9.66
CA LEU A 21 -4.85 -3.43 9.43
C LEU A 21 -4.40 -4.08 8.12
N ILE A 22 -4.36 -3.34 7.01
CA ILE A 22 -3.86 -3.82 5.71
C ILE A 22 -2.41 -4.32 5.85
N MET A 23 -1.61 -3.62 6.65
CA MET A 23 -0.22 -3.97 6.92
C MET A 23 -0.10 -5.28 7.72
N ILE A 24 -0.92 -5.47 8.76
CA ILE A 24 -0.97 -6.72 9.52
C ILE A 24 -1.40 -7.88 8.61
N LEU A 25 -2.45 -7.67 7.81
CA LEU A 25 -2.90 -8.66 6.84
C LEU A 25 -1.78 -8.97 5.82
N GLY A 26 -1.14 -7.95 5.25
CA GLY A 26 -0.05 -8.16 4.32
C GLY A 26 1.11 -8.95 4.94
N THR A 27 1.54 -8.59 6.14
CA THR A 27 2.73 -9.16 6.78
C THR A 27 2.50 -10.53 7.40
N LEU A 28 1.33 -10.80 7.99
CA LEU A 28 1.03 -12.07 8.66
C LEU A 28 0.20 -13.02 7.81
N PHE A 29 -0.83 -12.51 7.14
CA PHE A 29 -1.74 -13.37 6.38
C PHE A 29 -1.11 -13.87 5.08
N ILE A 30 -0.36 -13.06 4.33
CA ILE A 30 0.26 -13.53 3.07
C ILE A 30 1.21 -14.73 3.31
N PRO A 31 2.19 -14.67 4.25
CA PRO A 31 3.08 -15.80 4.47
C PRO A 31 2.36 -17.03 5.03
N ALA A 32 1.40 -16.82 5.96
CA ALA A 32 0.64 -17.91 6.55
C ALA A 32 -0.24 -18.63 5.51
N ALA A 33 -0.97 -17.87 4.68
CA ALA A 33 -1.79 -18.41 3.62
C ALA A 33 -0.95 -19.07 2.52
N GLY A 34 0.19 -18.47 2.17
CA GLY A 34 1.15 -19.06 1.23
C GLY A 34 1.70 -20.39 1.72
N TYR A 35 2.14 -20.46 2.98
CA TYR A 35 2.60 -21.71 3.60
C TYR A 35 1.50 -22.77 3.64
N ALA A 36 0.28 -22.41 4.07
CA ALA A 36 -0.85 -23.33 4.12
C ALA A 36 -1.23 -23.86 2.72
N ALA A 37 -1.19 -23.01 1.69
CA ALA A 37 -1.47 -23.42 0.32
C ALA A 37 -0.46 -24.44 -0.20
N ILE A 38 0.83 -24.24 0.12
CA ILE A 38 1.89 -25.20 -0.23
C ILE A 38 1.71 -26.51 0.54
N ALA A 39 1.47 -26.44 1.85
CA ALA A 39 1.31 -27.61 2.71
C ALA A 39 0.10 -28.49 2.31
N THR A 40 -0.94 -27.88 1.75
CA THR A 40 -2.16 -28.58 1.29
C THR A 40 -2.13 -28.94 -0.20
N SER A 41 -1.04 -28.67 -0.92
CA SER A 41 -0.93 -28.84 -2.38
C SER A 41 -2.03 -28.10 -3.15
N ALA A 42 -2.51 -26.98 -2.60
CA ALA A 42 -3.53 -26.13 -3.23
C ALA A 42 -2.88 -25.21 -4.26
N VAL A 43 -2.52 -25.78 -5.41
CA VAL A 43 -1.75 -25.14 -6.49
C VAL A 43 -2.36 -23.81 -6.95
N PHE A 44 -3.68 -23.76 -7.15
CA PHE A 44 -4.37 -22.52 -7.54
C PHE A 44 -4.38 -21.47 -6.42
N ALA A 45 -4.49 -21.90 -5.16
CA ALA A 45 -4.41 -20.98 -4.03
C ALA A 45 -3.02 -20.36 -3.95
N ALA A 46 -1.96 -21.17 -4.05
CA ALA A 46 -0.57 -20.69 -4.07
C ALA A 46 -0.31 -19.74 -5.25
N ALA A 47 -0.80 -20.09 -6.45
CA ALA A 47 -0.67 -19.24 -7.64
C ALA A 47 -1.49 -17.94 -7.56
N SER A 48 -2.53 -17.89 -6.74
CA SER A 48 -3.31 -16.67 -6.53
C SER A 48 -2.64 -15.66 -5.59
N MET A 49 -1.72 -16.11 -4.73
CA MET A 49 -1.12 -15.27 -3.68
C MET A 49 -0.47 -13.98 -4.19
N PRO A 50 0.31 -13.98 -5.29
CA PRO A 50 0.88 -12.74 -5.83
C PRO A 50 -0.20 -11.70 -6.17
N PHE A 51 -1.37 -12.11 -6.67
CA PHE A 51 -2.46 -11.18 -6.96
C PHE A 51 -3.11 -10.62 -5.70
N VAL A 52 -3.21 -11.42 -4.63
CA VAL A 52 -3.65 -10.92 -3.32
C VAL A 52 -2.71 -9.82 -2.83
N VAL A 53 -1.39 -9.99 -3.01
CA VAL A 53 -0.40 -8.96 -2.69
C VAL A 53 -0.65 -7.68 -3.50
N LEU A 54 -0.92 -7.79 -4.81
CA LEU A 54 -1.25 -6.62 -5.65
C LEU A 54 -2.50 -5.89 -5.15
N VAL A 55 -3.55 -6.63 -4.79
CA VAL A 55 -4.81 -6.05 -4.29
C VAL A 55 -4.58 -5.33 -2.96
N LEU A 56 -3.83 -5.92 -2.03
CA LEU A 56 -3.51 -5.29 -0.76
C LEU A 56 -2.64 -4.05 -0.94
N MET A 57 -1.68 -4.07 -1.88
CA MET A 57 -0.90 -2.89 -2.24
C MET A 57 -1.80 -1.77 -2.78
N LEU A 58 -2.71 -2.09 -3.71
CA LEU A 58 -3.64 -1.08 -4.25
C LEU A 58 -4.54 -0.50 -3.15
N ALA A 59 -5.07 -1.34 -2.26
CA ALA A 59 -5.84 -0.89 -1.11
C ALA A 59 -5.02 0.05 -0.21
N PHE A 60 -3.76 -0.28 0.06
CA PHE A 60 -2.85 0.59 0.82
C PHE A 60 -2.66 1.94 0.13
N VAL A 61 -2.38 1.97 -1.17
CA VAL A 61 -2.19 3.22 -1.94
C VAL A 61 -3.48 4.05 -1.97
N MET A 62 -4.64 3.41 -2.08
CA MET A 62 -5.93 4.11 -2.03
C MET A 62 -6.17 4.81 -0.69
N GLU A 63 -5.87 4.15 0.43
CA GLU A 63 -5.98 4.75 1.75
C GLU A 63 -5.00 5.93 1.94
N GLN A 64 -3.76 5.80 1.44
CA GLN A 64 -2.79 6.89 1.45
C GLN A 64 -3.30 8.11 0.67
N ASN A 65 -3.80 7.89 -0.55
CA ASN A 65 -4.35 8.98 -1.36
C ASN A 65 -5.55 9.64 -0.67
N SER A 66 -6.37 8.89 0.07
CA SER A 66 -7.47 9.46 0.85
C SER A 66 -6.99 10.35 1.98
N ILE A 67 -5.93 9.95 2.70
CA ILE A 67 -5.30 10.79 3.74
C ILE A 67 -4.71 12.06 3.14
N ILE A 68 -3.96 11.95 2.03
CA ILE A 68 -3.35 13.11 1.35
C ILE A 68 -4.45 14.10 0.93
N ARG A 69 -5.53 13.63 0.29
CA ARG A 69 -6.65 14.51 -0.11
C ARG A 69 -7.31 15.19 1.09
N ALA A 70 -7.58 14.46 2.16
CA ALA A 70 -8.18 15.01 3.37
C ALA A 70 -7.28 16.08 4.01
N GLY A 71 -5.96 15.81 4.10
CA GLY A 71 -4.96 16.75 4.61
C GLY A 71 -4.84 18.00 3.74
N THR A 72 -4.75 17.85 2.41
CA THR A 72 -4.72 18.99 1.47
C THR A 72 -5.98 19.84 1.57
N TYR A 73 -7.16 19.21 1.68
CA TYR A 73 -8.41 19.95 1.86
C TYR A 73 -8.43 20.70 3.19
N LEU A 74 -7.99 20.07 4.27
CA LEU A 74 -7.89 20.68 5.60
C LEU A 74 -6.98 21.93 5.55
N LYS A 75 -5.77 21.77 5.01
CA LYS A 75 -4.78 22.84 4.85
C LYS A 75 -5.28 24.00 4.00
N ASN A 76 -5.89 23.72 2.84
CA ASN A 76 -6.19 24.76 1.86
C ASN A 76 -7.55 25.42 2.06
N HIS A 77 -8.52 24.74 2.69
CA HIS A 77 -9.90 25.22 2.75
C HIS A 77 -10.44 25.41 4.18
N VAL A 78 -9.91 24.69 5.17
CA VAL A 78 -10.44 24.74 6.55
C VAL A 78 -9.55 25.60 7.46
N GLU A 79 -8.26 25.28 7.52
CA GLU A 79 -7.29 25.94 8.40
C GLU A 79 -7.08 27.45 8.14
N PRO A 80 -7.14 27.99 6.91
CA PRO A 80 -6.92 29.41 6.66
C PRO A 80 -7.96 30.33 7.31
N HIS A 81 -9.12 29.77 7.69
CA HIS A 81 -10.21 30.49 8.36
C HIS A 81 -10.13 30.41 9.89
N ILE A 82 -9.11 29.74 10.44
CA ILE A 82 -8.88 29.60 11.89
C ILE A 82 -7.77 30.58 12.28
N GLU A 83 -8.15 31.78 12.70
CA GLU A 83 -7.19 32.82 13.11
C GLU A 83 -6.68 32.60 14.54
N GLY A 84 -5.40 32.91 14.80
CA GLY A 84 -4.83 33.00 16.15
C GLY A 84 -4.37 31.69 16.81
N LEU A 85 -4.38 30.56 16.09
CA LEU A 85 -3.89 29.26 16.57
C LEU A 85 -2.98 28.60 15.54
N THR A 86 -1.93 27.91 16.00
CA THR A 86 -1.15 27.02 15.13
C THR A 86 -2.01 25.81 14.77
N THR A 87 -2.43 25.74 13.51
CA THR A 87 -3.25 24.64 13.01
C THR A 87 -2.43 23.37 12.79
N TRP A 88 -3.10 22.23 12.61
CA TRP A 88 -2.47 20.92 12.64
C TRP A 88 -1.50 20.72 11.48
N GLU A 89 -1.88 21.09 10.25
CA GLU A 89 -0.98 20.95 9.09
C GLU A 89 0.18 21.94 9.18
N HIS A 90 -0.03 23.16 9.65
CA HIS A 90 1.06 24.11 9.90
C HIS A 90 2.04 23.63 10.98
N TRP A 91 1.55 23.02 12.06
CA TRP A 91 2.41 22.39 13.06
C TRP A 91 3.22 21.24 12.46
N LEU A 92 2.59 20.37 11.65
CA LEU A 92 3.28 19.28 10.95
C LEU A 92 4.36 19.79 9.98
N GLU A 93 4.09 20.86 9.24
CA GLU A 93 5.07 21.48 8.32
C GLU A 93 6.26 22.10 9.05
N SER A 94 6.05 22.67 10.24
CA SER A 94 7.17 23.15 11.06
C SER A 94 8.06 22.01 11.60
N ASN A 95 7.61 20.75 11.52
CA ASN A 95 8.31 19.56 12.03
C ASN A 95 8.66 18.57 10.90
N ASN A 96 9.51 19.00 9.96
CA ASN A 96 9.91 18.21 8.77
C ASN A 96 10.36 16.77 9.07
N ALA A 97 11.03 16.51 10.20
CA ALA A 97 11.48 15.17 10.58
C ALA A 97 10.34 14.15 10.71
N LEU A 98 9.16 14.59 11.16
CA LEU A 98 7.97 13.74 11.28
C LEU A 98 7.42 13.36 9.90
N ARG A 99 7.46 14.30 8.95
CA ARG A 99 6.96 14.09 7.58
C ARG A 99 7.86 13.15 6.77
N ASP A 100 9.18 13.24 6.97
CA ASP A 100 10.13 12.33 6.34
C ASP A 100 10.01 10.90 6.89
N THR A 101 9.74 10.76 8.18
CA THR A 101 9.50 9.44 8.79
C THR A 101 8.31 8.72 8.14
N ASP A 102 7.20 9.43 7.90
CA ASP A 102 6.03 8.88 7.20
C ASP A 102 6.39 8.43 5.76
N ARG A 103 7.23 9.20 5.04
CA ARG A 103 7.70 8.82 3.69
C ARG A 103 8.52 7.53 3.69
N TYR A 104 9.51 7.41 4.58
CA TYR A 104 10.34 6.20 4.69
C TYR A 104 9.51 4.99 5.14
N PHE A 105 8.56 5.20 6.05
CA PHE A 105 7.64 4.18 6.49
C PHE A 105 6.84 3.62 5.30
N PHE A 106 6.22 4.48 4.48
CA PHE A 106 5.47 4.02 3.30
C PHE A 106 6.33 3.35 2.23
N GLY A 107 7.52 3.91 1.95
CA GLY A 107 8.47 3.30 1.03
C GLY A 107 8.87 1.89 1.47
N SER A 108 9.09 1.71 2.78
CA SER A 108 9.42 0.40 3.36
C SER A 108 8.29 -0.61 3.18
N PHE A 109 7.02 -0.23 3.35
CA PHE A 109 5.90 -1.17 3.13
C PHE A 109 5.73 -1.55 1.68
N LEU A 110 5.83 -0.58 0.77
CA LEU A 110 5.76 -0.87 -0.66
C LEU A 110 6.88 -1.82 -1.08
N LEU A 111 8.08 -1.66 -0.53
CA LEU A 111 9.19 -2.58 -0.73
C LEU A 111 8.87 -3.99 -0.19
N VAL A 112 8.30 -4.10 1.02
CA VAL A 112 7.91 -5.39 1.59
C VAL A 112 6.85 -6.10 0.73
N PHE A 113 5.80 -5.37 0.29
CA PHE A 113 4.81 -5.91 -0.63
C PHE A 113 5.44 -6.36 -1.95
N PHE A 114 6.39 -5.60 -2.49
CA PHE A 114 7.11 -5.98 -3.71
C PHE A 114 7.92 -7.26 -3.52
N LEU A 115 8.64 -7.39 -2.40
CA LEU A 115 9.41 -8.59 -2.09
C LEU A 115 8.51 -9.82 -1.94
N PHE A 116 7.38 -9.68 -1.25
CA PHE A 116 6.40 -10.76 -1.12
C PHE A 116 5.77 -11.14 -2.46
N TYR A 117 5.52 -10.15 -3.32
CA TYR A 117 5.07 -10.40 -4.69
C TYR A 117 6.11 -11.20 -5.49
N ALA A 118 7.38 -10.80 -5.44
CA ALA A 118 8.46 -11.45 -6.17
C ALA A 118 8.68 -12.89 -5.70
N VAL A 119 8.75 -13.10 -4.38
CA VAL A 119 8.90 -14.44 -3.77
C VAL A 119 7.69 -15.31 -4.11
N GLY A 120 6.48 -14.80 -3.90
CA GLY A 120 5.25 -15.54 -4.19
C GLY A 120 5.13 -15.92 -5.66
N SER A 121 5.50 -15.01 -6.58
CA SER A 121 5.47 -15.27 -8.02
C SER A 121 6.49 -16.33 -8.41
N GLY A 122 7.71 -16.26 -7.86
CA GLY A 122 8.75 -17.27 -8.09
C GLY A 122 8.31 -18.67 -7.62
N SER A 123 7.79 -18.77 -6.39
CA SER A 123 7.27 -20.03 -5.86
C SER A 123 6.09 -20.57 -6.66
N ALA A 124 5.19 -19.70 -7.11
CA ALA A 124 4.05 -20.09 -7.94
C ALA A 124 4.49 -20.63 -9.32
N ILE A 125 5.48 -19.99 -9.96
CA ILE A 125 6.05 -20.49 -11.22
C ILE A 125 6.70 -21.85 -11.01
N GLU A 126 7.50 -22.02 -9.95
CA GLU A 126 8.16 -23.30 -9.67
C GLU A 126 7.15 -24.44 -9.44
N ALA A 127 6.07 -24.16 -8.70
CA ALA A 127 4.98 -25.12 -8.50
C ALA A 127 4.29 -25.47 -9.84
N MET A 128 3.98 -24.46 -10.66
CA MET A 128 3.35 -24.67 -11.97
C MET A 128 4.24 -25.37 -12.97
N MET A 129 5.56 -25.22 -12.89
CA MET A 129 6.50 -25.97 -13.74
C MET A 129 6.45 -27.48 -13.48
N LYS A 130 6.21 -27.88 -12.22
CA LYS A 130 6.12 -29.30 -11.84
C LYS A 130 4.82 -29.91 -12.34
N ASP A 131 3.71 -29.20 -12.19
CA ASP A 131 2.40 -29.75 -12.50
C ASP A 131 1.99 -29.52 -13.97
N TRP A 132 2.15 -28.30 -14.48
CA TRP A 132 1.57 -27.84 -15.76
C TRP A 132 2.63 -27.14 -16.66
N PRO A 133 3.71 -27.85 -17.07
CA PRO A 133 4.86 -27.24 -17.75
C PRO A 133 4.50 -26.54 -19.06
N GLN A 134 3.52 -27.04 -19.80
CA GLN A 134 3.05 -26.45 -21.06
C GLN A 134 2.40 -25.07 -20.93
N HIS A 135 1.95 -24.69 -19.72
CA HIS A 135 1.28 -23.42 -19.45
C HIS A 135 2.16 -22.41 -18.69
N VAL A 136 3.41 -22.77 -18.37
CA VAL A 136 4.30 -21.93 -17.56
C VAL A 136 4.52 -20.55 -18.17
N TYR A 137 4.57 -20.45 -19.50
CA TYR A 137 4.78 -19.19 -20.21
C TYR A 137 3.64 -18.20 -19.96
N TYR A 138 2.38 -18.66 -19.93
CA TYR A 138 1.22 -17.81 -19.64
C TYR A 138 1.24 -17.31 -18.19
N VAL A 139 1.58 -18.20 -17.26
CA VAL A 139 1.69 -17.88 -15.83
C VAL A 139 2.81 -16.87 -15.60
N GLY A 140 3.99 -17.13 -16.15
CA GLY A 140 5.15 -16.24 -16.07
C GLY A 140 4.87 -14.87 -16.68
N ALA A 141 4.25 -14.81 -17.87
CA ALA A 141 3.86 -13.55 -18.49
C ALA A 141 2.90 -12.74 -17.61
N THR A 142 1.93 -13.41 -16.96
CA THR A 142 0.96 -12.75 -16.08
C THR A 142 1.65 -12.12 -14.87
N TYR A 143 2.59 -12.81 -14.24
CA TYR A 143 3.34 -12.24 -13.11
C TYR A 143 4.34 -11.16 -13.53
N VAL A 144 4.95 -11.27 -14.71
CA VAL A 144 5.80 -10.19 -15.24
C VAL A 144 4.97 -8.93 -15.48
N ILE A 145 3.79 -9.04 -16.10
CA ILE A 145 2.89 -7.91 -16.31
C ILE A 145 2.46 -7.30 -14.98
N GLY A 146 2.08 -8.13 -14.00
CA GLY A 146 1.72 -7.67 -12.66
C GLY A 146 2.86 -6.96 -11.93
N GLY A 147 4.09 -7.49 -12.04
CA GLY A 147 5.29 -6.86 -11.48
C GLY A 147 5.63 -5.52 -12.13
N ILE A 148 5.54 -5.43 -13.46
CA ILE A 148 5.72 -4.16 -14.18
C ILE A 148 4.68 -3.14 -13.73
N TRP A 149 3.40 -3.55 -13.63
CA TRP A 149 2.33 -2.69 -13.14
C TRP A 149 2.60 -2.21 -11.71
N PHE A 150 3.04 -3.10 -10.81
CA PHE A 150 3.43 -2.74 -9.46
C PHE A 150 4.50 -1.65 -9.46
N VAL A 151 5.57 -1.82 -10.24
CA VAL A 151 6.67 -0.86 -10.33
C VAL A 151 6.18 0.49 -10.86
N ILE A 152 5.31 0.50 -11.88
CA ILE A 152 4.71 1.74 -12.40
C ILE A 152 3.90 2.46 -11.32
N VAL A 153 3.04 1.74 -10.58
CA VAL A 153 2.24 2.31 -9.49
C VAL A 153 3.15 2.86 -8.40
N LEU A 154 4.18 2.11 -8.01
CA LEU A 154 5.16 2.52 -7.00
C LEU A 154 5.89 3.79 -7.41
N MET A 155 6.40 3.87 -8.63
CA MET A 155 7.11 5.06 -9.14
C MET A 155 6.18 6.28 -9.19
N ARG A 156 4.95 6.11 -9.67
CA ARG A 156 3.96 7.20 -9.71
C ARG A 156 3.57 7.68 -8.32
N HIS A 157 3.35 6.77 -7.39
CA HIS A 157 2.99 7.12 -6.02
C HIS A 157 4.17 7.77 -5.28
N TRP A 158 5.39 7.25 -5.47
CA TRP A 158 6.61 7.86 -4.92
C TRP A 158 6.77 9.29 -5.43
N HIS A 159 6.63 9.51 -6.74
CA HIS A 159 6.70 10.84 -7.32
C HIS A 159 5.67 11.78 -6.68
N ALA A 160 4.39 11.37 -6.60
CA ALA A 160 3.33 12.14 -5.96
C ALA A 160 3.58 12.46 -4.47
N CYS A 161 4.26 11.58 -3.73
CA CYS A 161 4.61 11.81 -2.33
C CYS A 161 5.85 12.73 -2.14
N THR A 162 6.70 12.82 -3.17
CA THR A 162 7.93 13.63 -3.16
C THR A 162 7.79 15.00 -3.82
N SER A 163 6.90 15.17 -4.80
CA SER A 163 6.61 16.47 -5.41
C SER A 163 5.80 17.32 -4.44
N THR A 164 6.41 18.37 -3.91
CA THR A 164 5.81 19.36 -2.99
C THR A 164 5.17 20.51 -3.75
N ASP A 165 4.41 20.22 -4.80
CA ASP A 165 3.65 21.22 -5.56
C ASP A 165 2.16 21.18 -5.19
#